data_AF-A0A6I9VV43-F1
#
_entry.id   AF-A0A6I9VV43-F1
#
_cell.length_a   1.000
_cell.length_b   1.000
_cell.length_c   1.000
_cell.angle_alpha   90.00
_cell.angle_beta   90.00
_cell.angle_gamma   90.00
#
_symmetry.space_group_name_H-M   'P 1'
#
loop_
_entity.id
_entity.type
_entity.pdbx_description
1 polymer ?
#
loop_
_entity_poly.entity_id
_entity_poly.type
_entity_poly.pdbx_seq_one_letter_code
_entity_poly.pdbx_strand_id
1 'polypeptide(L)'
;MFVLAELKDTVRIPPSNFKYKLNDIVADELNRKLANKVYKDVGLCITLHDITKIEESYIFPGDGASHTKVTFRFIVFRPWMEEILIGKIRSCSPEGVHVTLGFFEDIVIPPHKLQHPSRFDQIEQAWVWIYKTEDGEMHD
;
A
#
# COMPACT_ATOMS: atom_id res chain seq x y z
N MET A 1 -5.63 4.85 8.16
CA MET A 1 -5.01 3.81 7.32
C MET A 1 -5.04 4.17 5.82
N PHE A 2 -6.17 4.61 5.26
CA PHE A 2 -6.26 5.05 3.86
C PHE A 2 -6.44 6.56 3.77
N VAL A 3 -5.85 7.18 2.75
CA VAL A 3 -5.96 8.61 2.45
C VAL A 3 -6.27 8.81 0.96
N LEU A 4 -6.90 9.93 0.63
CA LEU A 4 -7.03 10.38 -0.75
C LEU A 4 -5.82 11.25 -1.10
N ALA A 5 -5.00 10.79 -2.05
CA ALA A 5 -3.89 11.57 -2.58
C ALA A 5 -4.31 12.22 -3.90
N GLU A 6 -4.24 13.54 -3.97
CA GLU A 6 -4.40 14.27 -5.24
C GLU A 6 -3.08 14.21 -6.02
N LEU A 7 -3.16 13.66 -7.23
CA LEU A 7 -2.01 13.45 -8.12
C LEU A 7 -2.29 14.06 -9.49
N LYS A 8 -1.20 14.42 -10.18
CA LYS A 8 -1.24 14.93 -11.55
C LYS A 8 -0.35 14.07 -12.42
N ASP A 9 -0.88 13.63 -13.55
CA ASP A 9 -0.16 12.78 -14.49
C ASP A 9 -0.58 13.08 -15.93
N THR A 10 0.27 12.71 -16.88
CA THR A 10 -0.05 12.75 -18.32
C THR A 10 -0.29 11.33 -18.81
N VAL A 11 -1.52 11.07 -19.25
CA VAL A 11 -1.93 9.76 -19.76
C VAL A 11 -1.81 9.76 -21.28
N ARG A 12 -1.07 8.80 -21.81
CA ARG A 12 -0.94 8.56 -23.26
C ARG A 12 -2.00 7.59 -23.73
N ILE A 13 -2.83 8.01 -24.67
CA ILE A 13 -3.96 7.26 -25.20
C ILE A 13 -3.70 6.92 -26.67
N PRO A 14 -3.56 5.63 -27.03
CA PRO A 14 -3.31 5.22 -28.40
C PRO A 14 -4.56 5.45 -29.30
N PRO A 15 -4.38 5.71 -30.61
CA PRO A 15 -5.50 5.95 -31.54
C PRO A 15 -6.53 4.82 -31.60
N SER A 16 -6.09 3.57 -31.40
CA SER A 16 -6.97 2.39 -31.35
C SER A 16 -8.06 2.50 -30.28
N ASN A 17 -7.83 3.31 -29.25
CA ASN A 17 -8.74 3.49 -28.12
C ASN A 17 -9.65 4.71 -28.28
N PHE A 18 -9.52 5.52 -29.34
CA PHE A 18 -10.33 6.74 -29.53
C PHE A 18 -11.84 6.48 -29.70
N LYS A 19 -12.22 5.23 -29.95
CA LYS A 19 -13.63 4.80 -30.02
C LYS A 19 -14.32 4.72 -28.64
N TYR A 20 -13.57 4.68 -27.55
CA TYR A 20 -14.15 4.61 -26.19
C TYR A 20 -14.19 5.99 -25.53
N LYS A 21 -14.97 6.11 -24.45
CA LYS A 21 -15.06 7.35 -23.69
C LYS A 21 -13.72 7.65 -23.03
N LEU A 22 -13.29 8.91 -23.12
CA LEU A 22 -12.01 9.39 -22.58
C LEU A 22 -11.86 9.06 -21.09
N ASN A 23 -12.91 9.31 -20.30
CA ASN A 23 -12.88 9.07 -18.85
C ASN A 23 -12.61 7.60 -18.51
N ASP A 24 -13.22 6.66 -19.25
CA ASP A 24 -13.09 5.23 -18.98
C ASP A 24 -11.67 4.76 -19.32
N ILE A 25 -11.11 5.21 -20.45
CA ILE A 25 -9.74 4.88 -20.85
C ILE A 25 -8.73 5.47 -19.85
N VAL A 26 -8.91 6.74 -19.47
CA VAL A 26 -8.03 7.41 -18.50
C VAL A 26 -8.08 6.66 -17.17
N ALA A 27 -9.26 6.27 -16.70
CA ALA A 27 -9.40 5.54 -15.46
C ALA A 27 -8.68 4.17 -15.50
N ASP A 28 -8.81 3.44 -16.60
CA ASP A 28 -8.13 2.16 -16.81
C ASP A 28 -6.61 2.32 -16.88
N GLU A 29 -6.12 3.30 -17.64
CA GLU A 29 -4.71 3.61 -17.76
C GLU A 29 -4.08 4.04 -16.41
N LEU A 30 -4.78 4.87 -15.64
CA LEU A 30 -4.32 5.29 -14.31
C LEU A 30 -4.26 4.11 -13.34
N ASN A 31 -5.29 3.25 -13.31
CA ASN A 31 -5.28 2.05 -12.48
C ASN A 31 -4.16 1.10 -12.90
N ARG A 32 -3.99 0.84 -14.20
CA ARG A 32 -2.89 0.01 -14.71
C ARG A 32 -1.52 0.57 -14.36
N LYS A 33 -1.37 1.89 -14.37
CA LYS A 33 -0.11 2.57 -14.08
C LYS A 33 0.23 2.60 -12.60
N LEU A 34 -0.75 2.80 -11.71
CA LEU A 34 -0.53 3.11 -10.29
C LEU A 34 -0.99 2.04 -9.31
N ALA A 35 -1.93 1.17 -9.66
CA ALA A 35 -2.43 0.16 -8.73
C ALA A 35 -1.28 -0.76 -8.26
N ASN A 36 -1.27 -1.06 -6.96
CA ASN A 36 -0.28 -1.87 -6.28
C ASN A 36 1.17 -1.35 -6.39
N LYS A 37 1.36 -0.04 -6.58
CA LYS A 37 2.68 0.59 -6.57
C LYS A 37 2.84 1.52 -5.38
N VAL A 38 4.04 1.50 -4.80
CA VAL A 38 4.40 2.44 -3.73
C VAL A 38 4.95 3.71 -4.36
N TYR A 39 4.29 4.83 -4.08
CA TYR A 39 4.72 6.15 -4.51
C TYR A 39 5.43 6.86 -3.36
N LYS A 40 6.64 7.37 -3.62
CA LYS A 40 7.50 7.99 -2.61
C LYS A 40 6.76 9.15 -1.93
N ASP A 41 6.88 9.23 -0.61
CA ASP A 41 6.27 10.26 0.25
C ASP A 41 4.72 10.28 0.23
N VAL A 42 4.08 9.33 -0.45
CA VAL A 42 2.62 9.22 -0.59
C VAL A 42 2.10 7.92 0.04
N GLY A 43 2.60 6.75 -0.36
CA GLY A 43 2.19 5.44 0.18
C GLY A 43 1.89 4.41 -0.91
N LEU A 44 1.21 3.31 -0.55
CA LEU A 44 0.82 2.25 -1.49
C LEU A 44 -0.50 2.60 -2.18
N CYS A 45 -0.48 2.74 -3.50
CA CYS A 45 -1.66 3.04 -4.31
C CYS A 45 -2.55 1.81 -4.48
N ILE A 46 -3.84 1.93 -4.15
CA ILE A 46 -4.83 0.85 -4.24
C ILE A 46 -5.63 0.95 -5.54
N THR A 47 -6.44 1.99 -5.67
CA THR A 47 -7.30 2.22 -6.85
C THR A 47 -7.66 3.70 -7.01
N LEU A 48 -8.05 4.07 -8.22
CA LEU A 48 -8.54 5.39 -8.55
C LEU A 48 -9.87 5.67 -7.81
N HIS A 49 -9.95 6.82 -7.14
CA HIS A 49 -11.20 7.28 -6.52
C HIS A 49 -12.05 8.00 -7.56
N ASP A 50 -11.52 9.10 -8.10
CA ASP A 50 -12.17 9.91 -9.12
C ASP A 50 -11.17 10.79 -9.89
N ILE A 51 -11.62 11.32 -11.02
CA ILE A 51 -10.87 12.26 -11.85
C ILE A 51 -11.47 13.65 -11.62
N THR A 52 -10.69 14.57 -11.07
CA THR A 52 -11.17 15.92 -10.70
C THR A 52 -11.06 16.90 -11.85
N LYS A 53 -10.04 16.77 -12.70
CA LYS A 53 -9.82 17.66 -13.84
C LYS A 53 -9.18 16.91 -15.00
N ILE A 54 -9.72 17.11 -16.19
CA ILE A 54 -9.12 16.68 -17.46
C ILE A 54 -8.81 17.95 -18.23
N GLU A 55 -7.53 18.13 -18.58
CA GLU A 55 -7.08 19.26 -19.39
C GLU A 55 -7.14 18.91 -20.88
N GLU A 56 -6.77 19.86 -21.72
CA GLU A 56 -6.69 19.63 -23.17
C GLU A 56 -5.69 18.52 -23.50
N SER A 57 -6.04 17.77 -24.53
CA SER A 57 -5.20 16.72 -25.08
C SER A 57 -4.30 17.25 -26.19
N TYR A 58 -3.04 16.81 -26.20
CA TYR A 58 -2.06 17.21 -27.20
C TYR A 58 -1.54 15.98 -27.96
N ILE A 59 -1.24 16.15 -29.25
CA ILE A 59 -0.61 15.12 -30.09
C ILE A 59 0.79 15.61 -30.43
N PHE A 60 1.80 14.80 -30.14
CA PHE A 60 3.18 15.16 -30.44
C PHE A 60 3.54 14.81 -31.89
N PRO A 61 4.34 15.62 -32.61
CA PRO A 61 4.82 15.25 -33.93
C PRO A 61 5.56 13.90 -33.90
N GLY A 62 5.10 12.94 -34.72
CA GLY A 62 5.69 11.60 -34.78
C GLY A 62 5.03 10.55 -33.86
N ASP A 63 4.14 10.94 -32.95
CA ASP A 63 3.29 10.02 -32.18
C ASP A 63 1.82 10.35 -32.40
N GLY A 64 1.07 9.44 -33.02
CA GLY A 64 -0.36 9.61 -33.22
C GLY A 64 -1.19 9.54 -31.93
N ALA A 65 -0.59 9.16 -30.80
CA ALA A 65 -1.29 9.09 -29.52
C ALA A 65 -1.63 10.46 -28.93
N SER A 66 -2.79 10.51 -28.28
CA SER A 66 -3.27 11.67 -27.56
C SER A 66 -2.70 11.68 -26.14
N HIS A 67 -2.09 12.79 -25.73
CA HIS A 67 -1.51 12.97 -24.40
C HIS A 67 -2.38 13.94 -23.61
N THR A 68 -3.06 13.41 -22.60
CA THR A 68 -4.02 14.18 -21.80
C THR A 68 -3.48 14.37 -20.39
N LYS A 69 -3.35 15.61 -19.95
CA LYS A 69 -3.02 15.92 -18.55
C LYS A 69 -4.26 15.77 -17.70
N VAL A 70 -4.14 15.03 -16.61
CA VAL A 70 -5.24 14.72 -15.70
C VAL A 70 -4.84 14.96 -14.26
N THR A 71 -5.75 15.57 -13.50
CA THR A 71 -5.69 15.65 -12.04
C THR A 71 -6.75 14.72 -11.49
N PHE A 72 -6.37 13.89 -10.52
CA PHE A 72 -7.23 12.83 -10.00
C PHE A 72 -6.89 12.55 -8.54
N ARG A 73 -7.82 11.89 -7.84
CA ARG A 73 -7.59 11.42 -6.46
C ARG A 73 -7.47 9.90 -6.46
N PHE A 74 -6.46 9.40 -5.78
CA PHE A 74 -6.20 7.97 -5.65
C PHE A 74 -6.37 7.53 -4.20
N ILE A 75 -6.94 6.35 -3.98
CA ILE A 75 -6.99 5.73 -2.65
C ILE A 75 -5.62 5.13 -2.37
N VAL A 76 -4.96 5.63 -1.33
CA VAL A 76 -3.61 5.24 -0.95
C VAL A 76 -3.62 4.70 0.46
N PHE A 77 -3.01 3.53 0.67
CA PHE A 77 -2.68 3.01 1.99
C PHE A 77 -1.46 3.75 2.54
N ARG A 78 -1.70 4.55 3.58
CA ARG A 78 -0.71 5.34 4.31
C ARG A 78 -1.19 5.42 5.78
N PRO A 79 -0.85 4.42 6.61
CA PRO A 79 -1.14 4.51 8.03
C PRO A 79 -0.39 5.68 8.67
N TRP A 80 -0.98 6.31 9.69
CA TRP A 80 -0.31 7.37 10.45
C TRP A 80 0.46 6.79 11.65
N MET A 81 1.35 7.59 12.23
CA MET A 81 2.02 7.22 13.47
C MET A 81 0.99 6.97 14.57
N GLU A 82 1.22 5.90 15.35
CA GLU A 82 0.35 5.49 16.48
C GLU A 82 -1.05 4.99 16.07
N GLU A 83 -1.27 4.64 14.79
CA GLU A 83 -2.51 3.96 14.38
C GLU A 83 -2.57 2.53 14.92
N ILE A 84 -3.73 2.11 15.42
CA ILE A 84 -3.98 0.72 15.78
C ILE A 84 -4.54 -0.03 14.56
N LEU A 85 -3.84 -1.08 14.14
CA LEU A 85 -4.23 -1.93 13.01
C LEU A 85 -4.35 -3.39 13.45
N ILE A 86 -5.22 -4.15 12.78
CA ILE A 86 -5.41 -5.58 13.02
C ILE A 86 -4.82 -6.33 11.83
N GLY A 87 -3.88 -7.24 12.09
CA GLY A 87 -3.23 -8.06 11.08
C GLY A 87 -3.08 -9.50 11.54
N LYS A 88 -2.59 -10.36 10.64
CA LYS A 88 -2.26 -11.75 10.95
C LYS A 88 -0.74 -11.91 10.99
N ILE A 89 -0.25 -12.75 11.91
CA ILE A 89 1.16 -13.13 11.93
C ILE A 89 1.43 -13.97 10.68
N ARG A 90 2.42 -13.56 9.89
CA ARG A 90 2.88 -14.28 8.70
C ARG A 90 4.00 -15.24 9.06
N SER A 91 5.01 -14.73 9.76
CA SER A 91 6.19 -15.47 10.18
C SER A 91 6.86 -14.75 11.34
N CYS A 92 7.70 -15.49 12.06
CA CYS A 92 8.55 -14.94 13.10
C CYS A 92 10.01 -15.20 12.73
N SER A 93 10.87 -14.23 12.98
CA SER A 93 12.32 -14.36 12.82
C SER A 93 13.03 -13.74 14.02
N PRO A 94 14.35 -13.98 14.19
CA PRO A 94 15.12 -13.29 15.24
C PRO A 94 15.08 -11.76 15.14
N GLU A 95 14.78 -11.23 13.95
CA GLU A 95 14.66 -9.78 13.69
C GLU A 95 13.33 -9.20 14.17
N GLY A 96 12.32 -10.04 14.42
CA GLY A 96 11.00 -9.62 14.90
C GLY A 96 9.85 -10.49 14.40
N VAL A 97 8.63 -10.01 14.62
CA VAL A 97 7.39 -10.63 14.13
C VAL A 97 6.96 -9.95 12.84
N HIS A 98 6.81 -10.71 11.77
CA HIS A 98 6.32 -10.23 10.47
C HIS A 98 4.81 -10.38 10.40
N VAL A 99 4.12 -9.29 10.08
CA VAL A 99 2.66 -9.20 10.08
C VAL A 99 2.15 -8.90 8.67
N THR A 100 1.04 -9.53 8.28
CA THR A 100 0.36 -9.27 7.01
C THR A 100 -1.04 -8.68 7.24
N LEU A 101 -1.40 -7.71 6.41
CA LEU A 101 -2.76 -7.17 6.28
C LEU A 101 -3.51 -7.78 5.08
N GLY A 102 -2.92 -8.78 4.42
CA GLY A 102 -3.43 -9.41 3.21
C GLY A 102 -2.93 -8.74 1.93
N PHE A 103 -3.11 -7.43 1.77
CA PHE A 103 -2.62 -6.67 0.60
C PHE A 103 -1.25 -6.01 0.82
N PHE A 104 -0.78 -5.97 2.07
CA PHE A 104 0.51 -5.41 2.45
C PHE A 104 1.16 -6.31 3.50
N GLU A 105 2.44 -6.64 3.31
CA GLU A 105 3.15 -7.66 4.10
C GLU A 105 4.45 -7.16 4.74
N ASP A 106 4.88 -5.95 4.43
CA ASP A 106 6.15 -5.39 4.91
C ASP A 106 5.93 -4.65 6.24
N ILE A 107 5.46 -5.38 7.25
CA ILE A 107 5.21 -4.89 8.61
C ILE A 107 6.00 -5.74 9.59
N VAL A 108 6.93 -5.10 10.29
CA VAL A 108 7.80 -5.76 11.28
C VAL A 108 7.59 -5.15 12.66
N ILE A 109 7.30 -6.02 13.63
CA ILE A 109 7.31 -5.66 15.05
C ILE A 109 8.68 -6.07 15.61
N PRO A 110 9.55 -5.12 15.95
CA PRO A 110 10.89 -5.44 16.41
C PRO A 110 10.87 -5.99 17.85
N PRO A 111 11.86 -6.81 18.25
CA PRO A 111 11.89 -7.49 19.54
C PRO A 111 11.76 -6.56 20.75
N HIS A 112 12.39 -5.39 20.69
CA HIS A 112 12.36 -4.42 21.78
C HIS A 112 10.98 -3.77 22.00
N LYS A 113 10.05 -3.92 21.04
CA LYS A 113 8.65 -3.47 21.15
C LYS A 113 7.68 -4.60 21.49
N LEU A 114 8.15 -5.83 21.62
CA LEU A 114 7.33 -6.95 22.10
C LEU A 114 7.09 -6.82 23.61
N GLN A 115 6.13 -7.61 24.10
CA GLN A 115 5.86 -7.70 25.53
C GLN A 115 7.07 -8.27 26.26
N HIS A 116 7.40 -7.66 27.40
CA HIS A 116 8.52 -8.06 28.25
C HIS A 116 8.01 -8.85 29.46
N PRO A 117 8.67 -9.96 29.85
CA PRO A 117 9.81 -10.61 29.20
C PRO A 117 9.40 -11.53 28.04
N SER A 118 10.12 -11.50 26.90
CA SER A 118 9.91 -12.43 25.77
C SER A 118 11.23 -13.05 25.28
N ARG A 119 11.16 -14.25 24.70
CA ARG A 119 12.30 -14.97 24.09
C ARG A 119 11.93 -15.49 22.70
N PHE A 120 12.91 -15.53 21.80
CA PHE A 120 12.75 -16.19 20.51
C PHE A 120 13.14 -17.66 20.63
N ASP A 121 12.22 -18.56 20.32
CA ASP A 121 12.50 -19.98 20.20
C ASP A 121 12.93 -20.32 18.76
N GLN A 122 14.18 -20.76 18.60
CA GLN A 122 14.73 -21.10 17.30
C GLN A 122 14.19 -22.41 16.74
N ILE A 123 13.73 -23.33 17.59
CA ILE A 123 13.22 -24.63 17.16
C ILE A 123 11.80 -24.44 16.61
N GLU A 124 10.98 -23.71 17.35
CA GLU A 124 9.59 -23.44 16.95
C GLU A 124 9.44 -22.27 15.98
N GLN A 125 10.53 -21.49 15.77
CA GLN A 125 10.51 -20.24 15.00
C GLN A 125 9.38 -19.32 15.48
N ALA A 126 9.31 -19.12 16.80
CA ALA A 126 8.22 -18.39 17.45
C ALA A 126 8.75 -17.45 18.54
N TRP A 127 8.07 -16.31 18.71
CA TRP A 127 8.30 -15.43 19.85
C TRP A 127 7.37 -15.85 20.99
N VAL A 128 7.96 -16.19 22.12
CA VAL A 128 7.26 -16.69 23.31
C VAL A 128 7.27 -15.60 24.38
N TRP A 129 6.11 -15.34 24.96
CA TRP A 129 5.95 -14.36 26.04
C TRP A 129 5.93 -15.07 27.38
N ILE A 130 6.88 -14.72 28.24
CA ILE A 130 7.00 -15.34 29.57
C ILE A 130 6.23 -14.47 30.56
N TYR A 131 5.20 -15.03 31.19
CA TYR A 131 4.40 -14.34 32.19
C TYR A 131 4.44 -15.06 33.53
N LYS A 132 4.25 -14.28 34.61
CA LYS A 132 4.11 -14.85 35.95
C LYS A 132 2.64 -15.15 36.19
N THR A 133 2.33 -16.39 36.56
CA THR A 133 0.99 -16.77 37.02
C THR A 133 0.76 -16.28 38.46
N GLU A 134 -0.51 -16.25 38.90
CA GLU A 134 -0.89 -15.80 40.25
C GLU A 134 -0.24 -16.64 41.36
N ASP A 135 0.14 -17.88 41.05
CA ASP A 135 0.83 -18.81 41.94
C ASP A 135 2.35 -18.56 42.05
N GLY A 136 2.89 -17.56 41.34
CA GLY A 136 4.31 -17.19 41.37
C GLY A 136 5.23 -18.00 40.45
N GLU A 137 4.67 -18.94 39.68
CA GLU A 137 5.40 -19.72 38.67
C GLU A 137 5.57 -18.90 37.36
N MET A 138 6.66 -19.15 36.64
CA MET A 138 6.91 -18.53 35.33
C MET A 138 6.46 -19.50 34.25
N HIS A 139 5.50 -19.08 33.42
CA HIS A 139 4.98 -19.84 32.29
C HIS A 139 5.45 -19.21 30.98
N ASP A 140 5.79 -20.08 30.02
CA ASP A 140 6.10 -19.75 28.63
C ASP A 140 5.00 -20.24 27.67
#